data_AF-A0A4R2HEN3-F1
#
_entry.id   AF-A0A4R2HEN3-F1
#
_cell.length_a   1.000
_cell.length_b   1.000
_cell.length_c   1.000
_cell.angle_alpha   90.00
_cell.angle_beta   90.00
_cell.angle_gamma   90.00
#
_symmetry.space_group_name_H-M   'P 1'
#
loop_
_entity.id
_entity.type
_entity.pdbx_description
1 polymer ?
#
loop_
_entity_poly.entity_id
_entity_poly.type
_entity_poly.pdbx_seq_one_letter_code
_entity_poly.pdbx_strand_id
1 'polypeptide(L)' 'MKLRLHVHRAFTGGWCADIDDDNDRQPDNPYWCVDQWPTLHDAITAGCTQLAEFATSHHLARVDEQYTLQAA' A
#
# COMPACT_ATOMS: atom_id res chain seq x y z
N MET A 1 10.01 11.80 -0.95
CA MET A 1 8.58 11.67 -1.28
C MET A 1 7.74 11.84 -0.03
N LYS A 2 6.47 12.20 -0.18
CA LYS A 2 5.51 12.23 0.93
C LYS A 2 4.59 11.04 0.79
N LEU A 3 4.91 9.97 1.52
CA LEU A 3 4.09 8.76 1.52
C LEU A 3 2.84 8.95 2.38
N ARG A 4 1.75 8.30 1.98
CA ARG A 4 0.43 8.38 2.59
C ARG A 4 -0.16 6.98 2.65
N LEU A 5 -0.64 6.62 3.82
CA LEU A 5 -1.49 5.44 4.00
C LEU A 5 -2.94 5.81 3.67
N HIS A 6 -3.55 5.07 2.77
CA HIS A 6 -4.99 5.11 2.55
C HIS A 6 -5.61 3.81 3.07
N VAL A 7 -6.75 3.94 3.73
CA VAL A 7 -7.53 2.79 4.19
C VAL A 7 -8.97 3.02 3.80
N HIS A 8 -9.55 2.07 3.07
CA HIS A 8 -10.89 2.18 2.54
C HIS A 8 -11.64 0.86 2.69
N ARG A 9 -12.97 0.94 2.71
CA ARG A 9 -13.81 -0.24 2.83
C ARG A 9 -13.94 -0.91 1.47
N ALA A 10 -13.67 -2.21 1.40
CA ALA A 10 -13.75 -2.97 0.15
C ALA A 10 -15.22 -3.22 -0.23
N PHE A 11 -15.51 -3.21 -1.54
CA PHE A 11 -16.85 -3.54 -2.03
C PHE A 11 -17.25 -4.98 -1.70
N THR A 12 -16.30 -5.90 -1.73
CA THR A 12 -16.45 -7.32 -1.39
C THR A 12 -16.60 -7.58 0.11
N GLY A 13 -16.48 -6.56 0.95
CA GLY A 13 -16.42 -6.67 2.41
C GLY A 13 -14.98 -6.68 2.93
N GLY A 14 -14.81 -6.25 4.20
CA GLY A 14 -13.49 -6.02 4.79
C GLY A 14 -12.90 -4.65 4.45
N TRP A 15 -11.58 -4.54 4.63
CA TRP A 15 -10.82 -3.29 4.45
C TRP A 15 -9.62 -3.51 3.53
N CYS A 16 -9.34 -2.52 2.70
CA CYS A 16 -8.14 -2.44 1.89
C CYS A 16 -7.24 -1.34 2.43
N ALA A 17 -5.93 -1.56 2.32
CA ALA A 17 -4.94 -0.56 2.65
C ALA A 17 -3.88 -0.49 1.53
N ASP A 18 -3.52 0.74 1.18
CA ASP A 18 -2.50 1.04 0.17
C ASP A 18 -1.59 2.17 0.65
N ILE A 19 -0.34 2.17 0.18
CA ILE A 19 0.62 3.25 0.44
C ILE A 19 1.06 3.83 -0.89
N ASP A 20 0.90 5.14 -1.01
CA ASP A 20 1.28 5.90 -2.20
C ASP A 20 1.91 7.26 -1.86
N ASP A 21 2.47 7.95 -2.84
CA ASP A 21 2.89 9.34 -2.77
C ASP A 21 1.86 10.30 -3.38
N ASP A 22 2.13 11.61 -3.31
CA ASP A 22 1.22 12.62 -3.88
C ASP A 22 1.24 12.68 -5.43
N ASN A 23 2.13 11.92 -6.10
CA ASN A 23 2.24 11.92 -7.56
C ASN A 23 1.27 10.93 -8.21
N ASP A 24 0.83 9.91 -7.46
CA ASP A 24 -0.19 8.95 -7.89
C ASP A 24 -1.39 9.02 -6.94
N ARG A 25 -2.33 9.90 -7.28
CA ARG A 25 -3.43 10.29 -6.38
C ARG A 25 -4.60 9.31 -6.42
N GLN A 26 -4.63 8.41 -7.39
CA GLN A 26 -5.55 7.28 -7.45
C GLN A 26 -4.71 6.02 -7.23
N PRO A 27 -5.22 4.96 -6.59
CA PRO A 27 -4.41 3.78 -6.31
C PRO A 27 -4.29 2.91 -7.57
N ASP A 28 -3.72 3.45 -8.66
CA ASP A 28 -3.52 2.67 -9.88
C ASP A 28 -2.19 1.90 -9.84
N ASN A 29 -1.14 2.47 -9.25
CA ASN A 29 0.14 1.79 -9.10
C ASN A 29 0.80 2.11 -7.74
N PRO A 30 0.24 1.68 -6.61
CA PRO A 30 0.80 1.98 -5.30
C PRO A 30 2.14 1.27 -5.06
N TYR A 31 2.89 1.71 -4.04
CA TYR A 31 4.10 1.01 -3.58
C TYR A 31 3.78 -0.25 -2.79
N TRP A 32 2.59 -0.31 -2.21
CA TRP A 32 2.09 -1.44 -1.44
C TRP A 32 0.57 -1.41 -1.45
N CYS A 33 -0.07 -2.56 -1.61
CA CYS A 33 -1.52 -2.71 -1.55
C CYS A 33 -1.88 -4.11 -1.05
N VAL A 34 -2.77 -4.19 -0.05
CA VAL A 34 -3.35 -5.44 0.43
C VAL A 34 -4.84 -5.25 0.69
N ASP A 35 -5.64 -6.19 0.21
CA ASP A 35 -7.08 -6.21 0.36
C ASP A 35 -7.55 -7.17 1.46
N GLN A 36 -8.86 -7.13 1.76
CA GLN A 36 -9.56 -8.13 2.57
C GLN A 36 -9.15 -8.25 4.06
N TRP A 37 -8.66 -7.16 4.67
CA TRP A 37 -8.49 -7.14 6.13
C TRP A 37 -9.84 -7.27 6.84
N PRO A 38 -9.93 -8.13 7.88
CA PRO A 38 -11.21 -8.38 8.56
C PRO A 38 -11.68 -7.18 9.38
N THR A 39 -10.75 -6.34 9.86
CA THR A 39 -11.08 -5.13 10.63
C THR A 39 -10.29 -3.91 10.17
N LEU A 40 -10.83 -2.72 10.46
CA LEU A 40 -10.15 -1.44 10.22
C LEU A 40 -8.84 -1.35 11.01
N HIS A 41 -8.85 -1.89 12.23
CA HIS A 41 -7.69 -1.88 13.11
C HIS A 41 -6.53 -2.69 12.53
N ASP A 42 -6.81 -3.86 11.97
CA ASP A 42 -5.78 -4.70 11.34
C ASP A 42 -5.20 -4.01 10.11
N ALA A 43 -6.05 -3.41 9.27
CA ALA A 43 -5.63 -2.67 8.08
C ALA A 43 -4.74 -1.47 8.43
N ILE A 44 -5.13 -0.66 9.43
CA ILE A 44 -4.33 0.48 9.91
C ILE A 44 -3.01 0.00 10.51
N THR A 45 -3.03 -1.06 11.32
CA THR A 45 -1.83 -1.57 11.98
C THR A 45 -0.82 -2.07 10.96
N ALA A 46 -1.25 -2.90 10.00
CA ALA A 46 -0.40 -3.38 8.92
C ALA A 46 0.15 -2.22 8.07
N GLY A 47 -0.72 -1.28 7.69
CA GLY A 47 -0.34 -0.11 6.89
C GLY A 47 0.67 0.79 7.61
N CYS A 48 0.51 1.05 8.91
CA CYS A 48 1.45 1.83 9.70
C CYS A 48 2.82 1.13 9.82
N THR A 49 2.84 -0.19 10.03
CA THR A 49 4.09 -0.96 10.05
C THR A 49 4.82 -0.86 8.72
N GLN A 50 4.12 -1.09 7.60
CA GLN A 50 4.72 -1.00 6.26
C GLN A 50 5.20 0.42 5.94
N LEU A 51 4.44 1.44 6.35
CA LEU A 51 4.82 2.84 6.16
C LEU A 51 6.10 3.20 6.92
N ALA A 52 6.28 2.66 8.13
CA ALA A 52 7.51 2.84 8.91
C ALA A 52 8.72 2.18 8.24
N GLU A 53 8.56 1.00 7.65
CA GLU A 53 9.62 0.35 6.86
C GLU A 53 10.01 1.18 5.64
N PHE A 54 9.02 1.68 4.89
CA PHE A 54 9.24 2.52 3.72
C PHE A 54 9.89 3.86 4.08
N ALA A 55 9.55 4.44 5.23
CA ALA A 55 10.16 5.68 5.70
C ALA A 55 11.68 5.59 5.90
N THR A 56 12.23 4.37 6.06
CA THR A 56 13.68 4.12 6.20
C THR A 56 14.35 3.63 4.91
N SER A 57 13.56 3.30 3.89
CA SER A 57 14.03 2.72 2.65
C SER A 57 14.49 3.80 1.66
N HIS A 58 15.62 3.55 0.99
CA HIS A 58 16.21 4.49 0.03
C HIS A 58 15.74 4.24 -1.41
N HIS A 59 15.12 3.09 -1.65
CA HIS A 59 14.57 2.69 -2.93
C HIS A 59 13.24 1.98 -2.69
N LEU A 60 12.16 2.54 -3.22
CA LEU A 60 10.82 1.95 -3.19
C LEU A 60 10.45 1.61 -4.63
N ALA A 61 10.06 0.35 -4.85
CA ALA A 61 9.55 -0.10 -6.14
C ALA A 61 8.03 -0.13 -6.10
N ARG A 62 7.40 0.35 -7.17
CA ARG A 62 5.94 0.30 -7.36
C ARG A 62 5.49 -1.16 -7.52
N VAL A 63 4.24 -1.48 -7.20
CA VAL A 63 3.73 -2.87 -7.28
C VAL A 63 3.88 -3.47 -8.68
N ASP A 64 3.61 -2.70 -9.74
CA ASP A 64 3.78 -3.18 -11.13
C ASP A 64 5.25 -3.54 -11.47
N GLU A 65 6.20 -2.79 -10.90
CA GLU A 65 7.63 -3.06 -11.06
C GLU A 65 8.01 -4.38 -10.37
N GLN A 66 7.41 -4.67 -9.22
CA GLN A 66 7.66 -5.90 -8.46
C GLN A 66 7.18 -7.15 -9.24
N TYR A 67 6.00 -7.09 -9.86
CA TYR A 67 5.50 -8.18 -10.71
C TYR A 67 6.41 -8.41 -11.93
N THR A 68 6.91 -7.34 -12.54
CA THR A 68 7.80 -7.43 -13.70
C THR A 68 9.14 -8.08 -13.34
N LEU A 69 9.69 -7.77 -12.16
CA LEU A 69 10.95 -8.35 -11.67
C LEU A 69 10.82 -9.81 -11.21
N GLN A 70 9.64 -10.26 -10.79
CA GLN A 70 9.38 -11.66 -10.45
C GLN A 70 9.15 -12.56 -11.67
N ALA A 71 8.81 -11.98 -12.83
CA ALA A 71 8.54 -12.71 -14.07
C ALA A 71 9.78 -12.89 -14.98
N ALA A 72 10.94 -12.35 -14.59
CA ALA A 72 12.22 -12.41 -15.31
C ALA A 72 13.21 -13.36 -14.63
#